data_AF-A0A377M4Q2-F1
#
_entry.id   AF-A0A377M4Q2-F1
#
_cell.length_a   1.000
_cell.length_b   1.000
_cell.length_c   1.000
_cell.angle_alpha   90.00
_cell.angle_beta   90.00
_cell.angle_gamma   90.00
#
_symmetry.space_group_name_H-M   'P 1'
#
loop_
_entity.id
_entity.type
_entity.pdbx_description
1 polymer ?
#
loop_
_entity_poly.entity_id
_entity_poly.type
_entity_poly.pdbx_seq_one_letter_code
_entity_poly.pdbx_strand_id
1 'polypeptide(L)' 'MSIDWNWGIFLQQAPFGNTTYLGWLWSGFQVTVALSITAWIIAFPCRFTVRYSAHRP' A
#
# COMPACT_ATOMS: atom_id res chain seq x y z
N MET A 1 14.68 3.65 31.29
CA MET A 1 14.68 3.25 29.86
C MET A 1 14.46 4.49 29.03
N SER A 2 15.54 5.16 28.58
CA SER A 2 15.44 6.28 27.65
C SER A 2 15.40 5.68 26.25
N ILE A 3 14.27 5.84 25.55
CA ILE A 3 14.23 5.58 24.12
C ILE A 3 14.72 6.88 23.48
N ASP A 4 16.00 6.92 23.11
CA ASP A 4 16.59 8.02 22.35
C ASP A 4 16.09 7.89 20.91
N TRP A 5 14.85 8.33 20.71
CA TRP A 5 14.19 8.24 19.42
C TRP A 5 14.84 9.20 18.43
N ASN A 6 15.59 8.64 17.48
CA ASN A 6 16.31 9.39 16.48
C ASN A 6 15.43 9.60 15.24
N TRP A 7 14.68 10.71 15.21
CA TRP A 7 13.89 11.13 14.04
C TRP A 7 14.77 11.47 12.81
N GLY A 8 16.09 11.61 12.97
CA GLY A 8 17.01 11.92 11.88
C GLY A 8 17.27 10.76 10.91
N ILE A 9 16.99 9.51 11.31
CA ILE A 9 17.29 8.33 10.48
C ILE A 9 16.43 8.28 9.21
N PHE A 10 15.26 8.94 9.21
CA PHE A 10 14.38 9.00 8.04
C PHE A 10 14.98 9.79 6.88
N LEU A 11 15.89 10.73 7.16
CA LEU A 11 16.59 11.53 6.16
C LEU A 11 17.94 10.92 5.75
N GLN A 12 18.41 9.86 6.43
CA GLN A 12 19.58 9.11 5.98
C GLN A 12 19.27 8.31 4.71
N GLN A 13 20.29 8.16 3.87
CA GLN A 13 20.21 7.34 2.65
C GLN A 13 20.02 5.87 3.02
N ALA A 14 19.08 5.22 2.33
CA ALA A 14 18.88 3.79 2.48
C ALA A 14 20.07 3.01 1.84
N PRO A 15 20.42 1.81 2.35
CA PRO A 15 21.60 1.05 1.90
C PRO A 15 21.60 0.64 0.41
N PHE A 16 20.44 0.75 -0.26
CA PHE A 16 20.18 0.23 -1.61
C PHE A 16 19.98 1.32 -2.68
N GLY A 17 20.30 2.59 -2.40
CA GLY A 17 20.54 3.59 -3.44
C GLY A 17 19.57 4.78 -3.49
N ASN A 18 20.17 5.95 -3.77
CA ASN A 18 19.63 7.25 -4.20
C ASN A 18 18.42 7.89 -3.49
N THR A 19 17.77 7.21 -2.55
CA THR A 19 16.55 7.66 -1.88
C THR A 19 16.70 7.55 -0.35
N THR A 20 16.10 8.48 0.38
CA THR A 20 16.09 8.47 1.85
C THR A 20 15.18 7.36 2.37
N TYR A 21 15.36 6.95 3.63
CA TYR A 21 14.42 6.03 4.30
C TYR A 21 12.97 6.52 4.22
N LEU A 22 12.75 7.84 4.27
CA LEU A 22 11.44 8.44 4.04
C LEU A 22 10.90 8.16 2.63
N GLY A 23 11.76 8.22 1.61
CA GLY A 23 11.40 7.86 0.23
C GLY A 23 11.03 6.39 0.08
N TRP A 24 11.69 5.49 0.82
CA TRP A 24 11.34 4.07 0.87
C TRP A 24 9.96 3.83 1.48
N LEU A 25 9.68 4.48 2.61
CA LEU A 25 8.35 4.42 3.23
C LEU A 25 7.27 4.96 2.29
N TRP A 26 7.56 6.05 1.57
CA TRP A 26 6.66 6.63 0.59
C TRP A 26 6.40 5.70 -0.59
N SER A 27 7.43 5.03 -1.12
CA SER A 27 7.29 4.04 -2.18
C SER A 27 6.42 2.86 -1.75
N GLY A 28 6.65 2.32 -0.55
CA GLY A 28 5.80 1.25 0.01
C GLY A 28 4.34 1.69 0.21
N PHE A 29 4.13 2.95 0.62
CA PHE A 29 2.80 3.53 0.75
C PHE A 29 2.07 3.59 -0.60
N GLN A 30 2.74 4.06 -1.66
CA GLN A 30 2.17 4.09 -3.01
C GLN A 30 1.73 2.71 -3.48
N VAL A 31 2.56 1.68 -3.25
CA VAL A 31 2.23 0.29 -3.60
C VAL A 31 0.99 -0.18 -2.83
N THR A 32 0.90 0.11 -1.54
CA THR A 32 -0.25 -0.29 -0.70
C THR A 32 -1.56 0.34 -1.18
N VAL A 33 -1.53 1.64 -1.52
CA VAL A 33 -2.70 2.34 -2.07
C VAL A 33 -3.09 1.78 -3.43
N ALA A 34 -2.12 1.57 -4.33
CA ALA A 34 -2.37 1.01 -5.65
C ALA A 34 -2.98 -0.40 -5.57
N LEU A 35 -2.46 -1.26 -4.69
CA LEU A 35 -3.00 -2.59 -4.44
C LEU A 35 -4.44 -2.53 -3.88
N SER A 36 -4.70 -1.63 -2.92
CA SER A 36 -6.03 -1.46 -2.34
C SER A 36 -7.06 -1.04 -3.39
N ILE A 37 -6.73 -0.06 -4.23
CA ILE A 37 -7.59 0.40 -5.34
C ILE A 37 -7.80 -0.73 -6.35
N THR A 38 -6.74 -1.46 -6.72
CA THR A 38 -6.83 -2.57 -7.67
C THR A 38 -7.74 -3.68 -7.15
N ALA A 39 -7.63 -4.03 -5.86
CA ALA A 39 -8.50 -5.00 -5.21
C ALA A 39 -9.97 -4.54 -5.23
N TRP A 40 -10.24 -3.26 -4.99
CA TRP A 40 -11.59 -2.68 -5.10
C TRP A 40 -12.14 -2.79 -6.52
N ILE A 41 -11.36 -2.40 -7.53
CA ILE A 41 -11.77 -2.46 -8.94
C ILE A 41 -12.12 -3.89 -9.35
N ILE A 42 -11.46 -4.91 -8.81
CA ILE A 42 -11.79 -6.33 -9.09
C ILE A 42 -12.99 -6.81 -8.28
N ALA A 43 -13.13 -6.34 -7.03
CA ALA A 43 -14.20 -6.75 -6.13
C ALA A 43 -15.59 -6.24 -6.57
N PHE A 44 -15.69 -5.01 -7.09
CA PHE A 44 -16.99 -4.46 -7.54
C PHE A 44 -17.64 -5.27 -8.68
N PRO A 45 -16.94 -5.59 -9.79
CA PRO A 45 -17.47 -6.44 -10.85
C PRO A 45 -17.70 -7.88 -10.40
N CYS A 46 -16.76 -8.48 -9.65
CA CYS A 46 -16.90 -9.86 -9.20
C CYS A 46 -18.16 -10.03 -8.33
N ARG A 47 -18.41 -9.07 -7.43
CA ARG A 47 -19.61 -9.07 -6.60
C ARG A 47 -20.90 -8.88 -7.41
N PHE A 48 -20.86 -8.09 -8.48
CA PHE A 48 -21.99 -7.93 -9.39
C PHE A 48 -22.29 -9.23 -10.13
N THR A 49 -21.28 -9.88 -10.72
CA THR A 49 -21.44 -11.13 -11.47
C THR A 49 -21.99 -12.27 -10.60
N VAL A 50 -21.50 -12.44 -9.38
CA VAL A 50 -22.01 -13.46 -8.44
C VAL A 50 -23.48 -13.22 -8.08
N ARG A 51 -23.88 -11.95 -7.92
CA ARG A 51 -25.26 -11.60 -7.58
C ARG A 51 -26.23 -11.73 -8.76
N TYR A 52 -25.76 -11.52 -9.99
CA TYR A 52 -26.55 -11.74 -11.20
C TYR A 52 -26.84 -13.22 -11.48
N SER A 53 -25.91 -14.12 -11.12
CA SER A 53 -26.11 -15.56 -11.32
C SER A 53 -27.16 -16.16 -10.37
N ALA A 54 -27.31 -15.60 -9.16
CA ALA A 54 -28.25 -16.07 -8.15
C ALA A 54 -29.72 -15.63 -8.38
N HIS A 55 -29.96 -14.70 -9.32
CA HIS A 55 -31.29 -14.16 -9.62
C HIS A 55 -31.80 -14.52 -11.03
N ARG A 56 -31.27 -15.60 -11.62
CA ARG A 56 -31.86 -16.21 -12.82
C ARG A 56 -33.05 -17.09 -12.37
N PRO A 57 -34.28 -16.85 -12.85
CA PRO A 57 -35.42 -17.74 -12.59
C PRO A 57 -35.24 -19.11 -13.26
#